data_AF-A0A8J2TTH5-F1
#
_entry.id   AF-A0A8J2TTH5-F1
#
_cell.length_a   1.000
_cell.length_b   1.000
_cell.length_c   1.000
_cell.angle_alpha   90.00
_cell.angle_beta   90.00
_cell.angle_gamma   90.00
#
_symmetry.space_group_name_H-M   'P 1'
#
loop_
_entity.id
_entity.type
_entity.pdbx_description
1 polymer ?
#
loop_
_entity_poly.entity_id
_entity_poly.type
_entity_poly.pdbx_seq_one_letter_code
_entity_poly.pdbx_strand_id
1 'polypeptide(L)'
;MRLTEANHFVKIGLETFLTSIHFFYSRGSLVLLSLIPSFTRALQMWYSETPLWSEAIVGAARVILFFLIVTLLTKSSFHTLIDKGFWNKLLQKCSKQLEKNWPQGVISQIVVFIVLLYGAGNVLILLVSTLFFSAMDSIGINLADAAAAKDTFIFLLKNMSVIPLAIVFILKMLGVKPMKD
;
A
#
# COMPACT_ATOMS: atom_id res chain seq x y z
N MET A 1 -24.80 -11.63 16.26
CA MET A 1 -23.41 -12.01 15.95
C MET A 1 -22.75 -12.39 17.26
N ARG A 2 -22.22 -13.61 17.41
CA ARG A 2 -21.55 -13.99 18.67
C ARG A 2 -20.22 -13.23 18.74
N LEU A 3 -19.92 -12.58 19.88
CA LEU A 3 -18.69 -11.81 20.09
C LEU A 3 -17.41 -12.58 19.65
N THR A 4 -17.45 -13.90 19.77
CA THR A 4 -16.39 -14.82 19.38
C THR A 4 -16.09 -14.83 17.87
N GLU A 5 -17.11 -14.71 17.01
CA GLU A 5 -16.95 -14.69 15.55
C GLU A 5 -16.41 -13.34 15.06
N ALA A 6 -16.90 -12.24 15.64
CA ALA A 6 -16.40 -10.90 15.35
C ALA A 6 -14.90 -10.77 15.72
N ASN A 7 -14.52 -11.26 16.92
CA ASN A 7 -13.12 -11.28 17.35
C ASN A 7 -12.24 -12.14 16.43
N HIS A 8 -12.77 -13.24 15.90
CA HIS A 8 -12.04 -14.08 14.95
C HIS A 8 -11.73 -13.33 13.65
N PHE A 9 -12.71 -12.66 13.06
CA PHE A 9 -12.50 -11.90 11.83
C PHE A 9 -11.60 -10.66 12.01
N VAL A 10 -11.72 -9.96 13.15
CA VAL A 10 -10.82 -8.86 13.49
C VAL A 10 -9.38 -9.37 13.62
N LYS A 11 -9.16 -10.51 14.28
CA LYS A 11 -7.84 -11.13 14.39
C LYS A 11 -7.25 -11.46 13.02
N ILE A 12 -8.04 -12.04 12.11
CA ILE A 12 -7.61 -12.34 10.73
C ILE A 12 -7.27 -11.03 9.99
N GLY A 13 -8.08 -9.98 10.14
CA GLY A 13 -7.81 -8.68 9.54
C GLY A 13 -6.49 -8.09 10.05
N LEU A 14 -6.26 -8.14 11.36
CA LEU A 14 -5.03 -7.64 11.98
C LEU A 14 -3.80 -8.43 11.55
N GLU A 15 -3.89 -9.75 11.49
CA GLU A 15 -2.81 -10.62 11.01
C GLU A 15 -2.51 -10.33 9.53
N THR A 16 -3.54 -10.17 8.71
CA THR A 16 -3.40 -9.76 7.30
C THR A 16 -2.71 -8.40 7.20
N PHE A 17 -3.07 -7.45 8.06
CA PHE A 17 -2.47 -6.12 8.11
C PHE A 17 -0.99 -6.17 8.48
N LEU A 18 -0.65 -6.79 9.61
CA LEU A 18 0.73 -6.88 10.09
C LEU A 18 1.62 -7.66 9.11
N THR A 19 1.12 -8.76 8.55
CA THR A 19 1.89 -9.50 7.54
C THR A 19 2.03 -8.71 6.25
N SER A 20 1.09 -7.82 5.89
CA SER A 20 1.22 -6.92 4.73
C SER A 20 2.31 -5.89 4.93
N ILE A 21 2.35 -5.26 6.12
CA ILE A 21 3.42 -4.35 6.53
C ILE A 21 4.76 -5.06 6.44
N HIS A 22 4.90 -6.21 7.11
CA HIS A 22 6.13 -6.98 7.10
C HIS A 22 6.55 -7.37 5.68
N PHE A 23 5.62 -7.82 4.84
CA PHE A 23 5.91 -8.19 3.45
C PHE A 23 6.44 -7.02 2.61
N PHE A 24 5.84 -5.83 2.75
CA PHE A 24 6.24 -4.65 1.97
C PHE A 24 7.61 -4.14 2.42
N TYR A 25 7.80 -3.92 3.72
CA TYR A 25 9.03 -3.33 4.24
C TYR A 25 10.22 -4.29 4.30
N SER A 26 10.01 -5.61 4.30
CA SER A 26 11.11 -6.59 4.17
C SER A 26 11.71 -6.66 2.76
N ARG A 27 11.07 -6.04 1.77
CA ARG A 27 11.47 -6.12 0.36
C ARG A 27 11.88 -4.74 -0.15
N GLY A 28 13.18 -4.46 -0.10
CA GLY A 28 13.76 -3.19 -0.53
C GLY A 28 13.35 -2.79 -1.96
N SER A 29 13.19 -3.75 -2.88
CA SER A 29 12.73 -3.46 -4.25
C SER A 29 11.34 -2.82 -4.32
N LEU A 30 10.41 -3.22 -3.44
CA LEU A 30 9.07 -2.62 -3.37
C LEU A 30 9.13 -1.19 -2.82
N VAL A 31 9.94 -0.99 -1.77
CA VAL A 31 10.14 0.34 -1.16
C VAL A 31 10.77 1.28 -2.17
N LEU A 32 11.88 0.88 -2.80
CA LEU A 32 12.57 1.69 -3.81
C LEU A 32 11.67 2.04 -4.99
N LEU A 33 10.91 1.08 -5.50
CA LEU A 33 10.00 1.34 -6.61
C LEU A 33 8.83 2.23 -6.21
N SER A 34 8.36 2.16 -4.95
CA SER A 34 7.34 3.06 -4.41
C SER A 34 7.82 4.51 -4.22
N LEU A 35 9.13 4.73 -4.11
CA LEU A 35 9.71 6.07 -4.04
C LEU A 35 9.53 6.84 -5.35
N ILE A 36 9.60 6.18 -6.50
CA ILE A 36 9.44 6.83 -7.81
C ILE A 36 8.10 7.59 -7.91
N PRO A 37 6.92 6.94 -7.78
CA PRO A 37 5.65 7.66 -7.85
C PRO A 37 5.50 8.65 -6.70
N SER A 38 6.09 8.37 -5.53
CA SER A 38 6.05 9.22 -4.35
C SER A 38 6.79 10.56 -4.56
N PHE A 39 8.02 10.52 -5.06
CA PHE A 39 8.80 11.72 -5.36
C PHE A 39 8.19 12.49 -6.53
N THR A 40 7.79 11.82 -7.61
CA THR A 40 7.16 12.50 -8.74
C THR A 40 5.88 13.22 -8.30
N ARG A 41 5.07 12.59 -7.45
CA ARG A 41 3.87 13.21 -6.85
C ARG A 41 4.18 14.38 -5.92
N ALA A 42 5.22 14.27 -5.12
CA ALA A 42 5.68 15.36 -4.25
C ALA A 42 6.16 16.56 -5.06
N LEU A 43 6.96 16.32 -6.12
CA LEU A 43 7.41 17.37 -7.03
C LEU A 43 6.23 18.02 -7.78
N GLN A 44 5.27 17.23 -8.25
CA GLN A 44 4.04 17.74 -8.86
C GLN A 44 3.26 18.67 -7.92
N MET A 45 3.23 18.37 -6.62
CA MET A 45 2.56 19.21 -5.63
C MET A 45 3.33 20.51 -5.36
N TRP A 46 4.65 20.49 -5.52
CA TRP A 46 5.51 21.65 -5.31
C TRP A 46 5.49 22.64 -6.49
N TYR A 47 5.29 22.15 -7.72
CA TYR A 47 5.25 22.97 -8.93
C TYR A 47 3.83 23.17 -9.47
N SER A 48 3.44 24.42 -9.75
CA SER A 48 2.08 24.75 -10.20
C SER A 48 1.71 24.24 -11.61
N GLU A 49 2.70 24.02 -12.47
CA GLU A 49 2.50 23.44 -13.81
C GLU A 49 3.09 22.04 -13.89
N THR A 50 2.23 21.02 -13.80
CA THR A 50 2.65 19.62 -13.85
C THR A 50 2.54 19.09 -15.27
N PRO A 51 3.64 18.68 -15.91
CA PRO A 51 3.61 18.21 -17.28
C PRO A 51 3.00 16.80 -17.37
N LEU A 52 2.22 16.53 -18.41
CA LEU A 52 1.48 15.24 -18.58
C LEU A 52 2.37 13.99 -18.53
N TRP A 53 3.65 14.08 -18.94
CA TRP A 53 4.58 12.96 -18.87
C TRP A 53 4.83 12.48 -17.43
N SER A 54 4.72 13.37 -16.44
CA SER A 54 4.92 13.03 -15.03
C SER A 54 3.80 12.12 -14.50
N GLU A 55 2.56 12.30 -14.98
CA GLU A 55 1.45 11.38 -14.70
C GLU A 55 1.67 10.01 -15.33
N ALA A 56 2.22 9.96 -16.56
CA ALA A 56 2.57 8.71 -17.21
C ALA A 56 3.63 7.93 -16.42
N ILE A 57 4.65 8.62 -15.87
CA ILE A 57 5.67 7.99 -15.01
C ILE A 57 5.06 7.42 -13.74
N VAL A 58 4.20 8.19 -13.05
CA VAL A 58 3.52 7.71 -11.83
C VAL A 58 2.66 6.49 -12.14
N GLY A 59 1.89 6.53 -13.24
CA GLY A 59 1.06 5.42 -13.69
C GLY A 59 1.89 4.17 -14.00
N ALA A 60 2.94 4.32 -14.80
CA ALA A 60 3.84 3.22 -15.15
C ALA A 60 4.50 2.61 -13.91
N ALA A 61 5.02 3.44 -12.99
CA ALA A 61 5.64 2.95 -11.76
C ALA A 61 4.66 2.17 -10.88
N ARG A 62 3.39 2.62 -10.78
CA ARG A 62 2.33 1.89 -10.05
C ARG A 62 2.00 0.55 -10.70
N VAL A 63 1.94 0.49 -12.02
CA VAL A 63 1.69 -0.75 -12.76
C VAL A 63 2.84 -1.75 -12.56
N ILE A 64 4.09 -1.29 -12.68
CA ILE A 64 5.27 -2.13 -12.43
C ILE A 64 5.27 -2.61 -10.98
N LEU A 65 4.97 -1.72 -10.03
CA LEU A 65 4.89 -2.06 -8.60
C LEU A 65 3.81 -3.11 -8.33
N PHE A 66 2.65 -2.97 -8.96
CA PHE A 66 1.56 -3.96 -8.87
C PHE A 66 2.02 -5.34 -9.36
N PHE A 67 2.61 -5.42 -10.56
CA PHE A 67 3.11 -6.69 -11.09
C PHE A 67 4.21 -7.28 -10.22
N LEU A 68 5.11 -6.44 -9.70
CA LEU A 68 6.17 -6.87 -8.78
C LEU A 68 5.58 -7.44 -7.49
N ILE A 69 4.58 -6.78 -6.89
CA ILE A 69 3.87 -7.29 -5.71
C ILE A 69 3.25 -8.66 -6.01
N VAL A 70 2.54 -8.81 -7.13
CA VAL A 70 1.92 -10.09 -7.52
C VAL A 70 2.98 -11.16 -7.69
N THR A 71 4.04 -10.90 -8.45
CA THR A 71 5.18 -11.81 -8.67
C THR A 71 5.77 -12.30 -7.35
N LEU A 72 6.02 -11.39 -6.41
CA LEU A 72 6.63 -11.70 -5.12
C LEU A 72 5.67 -12.41 -4.15
N LEU A 73 4.36 -12.15 -4.25
CA LEU A 73 3.33 -12.84 -3.46
C LEU A 73 3.07 -14.27 -3.98
N THR A 74 2.99 -14.45 -5.30
CA THR A 74 2.76 -15.76 -5.91
C THR A 74 4.03 -16.59 -6.05
N LYS A 75 5.21 -15.99 -5.83
CA LYS A 75 6.53 -16.59 -6.10
C LYS A 75 6.68 -17.10 -7.54
N SER A 76 5.98 -16.47 -8.48
CA SER A 76 6.01 -16.83 -9.89
C SER A 76 7.06 -16.04 -10.64
N SER A 77 7.48 -16.50 -11.82
CA SER A 77 8.36 -15.73 -12.70
C SER A 77 7.58 -14.63 -13.42
N PHE A 78 8.25 -13.54 -13.82
CA PHE A 78 7.59 -12.44 -14.56
C PHE A 78 6.95 -12.91 -15.87
N HIS A 79 7.58 -13.86 -16.57
CA HIS A 79 7.04 -14.46 -17.80
C HIS A 79 5.68 -15.13 -17.57
N THR A 80 5.48 -15.72 -16.39
CA THR A 80 4.21 -16.35 -16.03
C THR A 80 3.07 -15.34 -15.89
N LEU A 81 3.35 -14.06 -15.56
CA LEU A 81 2.32 -13.02 -15.50
C LEU A 81 1.82 -12.59 -16.88
N ILE A 82 2.54 -12.90 -17.96
CA ILE A 82 2.08 -12.60 -19.32
C ILE A 82 1.03 -13.62 -19.77
N ASP A 83 1.07 -14.83 -19.20
CA ASP A 83 0.10 -15.87 -19.52
C ASP A 83 -1.30 -15.52 -19.00
N LYS A 84 -2.28 -15.55 -19.91
CA LYS A 84 -3.69 -15.36 -19.57
C LYS A 84 -4.20 -16.45 -18.62
N GLY A 85 -3.66 -17.66 -18.73
CA GLY A 85 -3.99 -18.79 -17.86
C GLY A 85 -3.65 -18.53 -16.40
N PHE A 86 -2.52 -17.89 -16.12
CA PHE A 86 -2.13 -17.46 -14.77
C PHE A 86 -3.19 -16.56 -14.14
N TRP A 87 -3.63 -15.51 -14.84
CA TRP A 87 -4.65 -14.59 -14.32
C TRP A 87 -5.99 -15.27 -14.10
N ASN A 88 -6.41 -16.17 -14.99
CA ASN A 88 -7.64 -16.93 -14.81
C ASN A 88 -7.58 -17.81 -13.54
N LYS A 89 -6.44 -18.51 -13.32
CA LYS A 89 -6.22 -19.30 -12.09
C LYS A 89 -6.20 -18.42 -10.84
N LEU A 90 -5.56 -17.26 -10.91
CA LEU A 90 -5.51 -16.29 -9.81
C LEU A 90 -6.91 -15.80 -9.46
N LEU A 91 -7.67 -15.34 -10.45
CA LEU A 91 -9.05 -14.85 -10.30
C LEU A 91 -9.97 -15.93 -9.75
N GLN A 92 -9.86 -17.17 -10.23
CA GLN A 92 -10.67 -18.28 -9.72
C GLN A 92 -10.36 -18.57 -8.25
N LYS A 93 -9.09 -18.51 -7.83
CA LYS A 93 -8.72 -18.65 -6.41
C LYS A 93 -9.26 -17.49 -5.57
N CYS A 94 -9.15 -16.26 -6.06
CA CYS A 94 -9.68 -15.08 -5.40
C CYS A 94 -11.21 -15.16 -5.24
N SER A 95 -11.93 -15.59 -6.28
CA SER A 95 -13.39 -15.76 -6.23
C SER A 95 -13.80 -16.79 -5.18
N LYS A 96 -13.15 -17.97 -5.18
CA LYS A 96 -13.42 -19.01 -4.17
C LYS A 96 -13.15 -18.53 -2.75
N GLN A 97 -12.08 -17.76 -2.54
CA GLN A 97 -11.76 -17.21 -1.23
C GLN A 97 -12.76 -16.14 -0.80
N LEU A 98 -13.18 -15.28 -1.74
CA LEU A 98 -14.19 -14.24 -1.49
C LEU A 98 -15.52 -14.88 -1.11
N GLU A 99 -16.02 -15.83 -1.90
CA GLU A 99 -17.26 -16.57 -1.63
C GLU A 99 -17.23 -17.26 -0.26
N LYS A 100 -16.09 -17.86 0.12
CA LYS A 100 -15.94 -18.52 1.42
C LYS A 100 -16.06 -17.57 2.61
N ASN A 101 -15.56 -16.34 2.48
CA ASN A 101 -15.53 -15.36 3.59
C ASN A 101 -16.63 -14.31 3.46
N TRP A 102 -17.48 -14.41 2.44
CA TRP A 102 -18.55 -13.46 2.17
C TRP A 102 -19.72 -13.66 3.14
N PRO A 103 -20.43 -12.60 3.56
CA PRO A 103 -20.04 -11.18 3.48
C PRO A 103 -19.22 -10.74 4.71
N GLN A 104 -19.35 -11.44 5.84
CA GLN A 104 -18.93 -10.95 7.15
C GLN A 104 -17.41 -10.84 7.29
N GLY A 105 -16.65 -11.79 6.74
CA GLY A 105 -15.19 -11.77 6.77
C GLY A 105 -14.62 -10.63 5.92
N VAL A 106 -15.18 -10.43 4.73
CA VAL A 106 -14.78 -9.35 3.81
C VAL A 106 -15.06 -7.98 4.43
N ILE A 107 -16.26 -7.76 4.97
CA ILE A 107 -16.63 -6.50 5.61
C ILE A 107 -15.72 -6.22 6.81
N SER A 108 -15.47 -7.22 7.66
CA SER A 108 -14.60 -7.05 8.82
C SER A 108 -13.16 -6.68 8.41
N GLN A 109 -12.63 -7.31 7.36
CA GLN A 109 -11.31 -6.99 6.84
C GLN A 109 -11.25 -5.58 6.22
N ILE A 110 -12.31 -5.13 5.54
CA ILE A 110 -12.44 -3.76 5.03
C ILE A 110 -12.49 -2.75 6.18
N VAL A 111 -13.24 -3.02 7.26
CA VAL A 111 -13.29 -2.14 8.43
C VAL A 111 -11.90 -2.05 9.07
N VAL A 112 -11.23 -3.18 9.29
CA VAL A 112 -9.85 -3.20 9.81
C VAL A 112 -8.90 -2.43 8.90
N PHE A 113 -9.04 -2.58 7.59
CA PHE A 113 -8.28 -1.83 6.60
C PHE A 113 -8.48 -0.32 6.72
N ILE A 114 -9.73 0.14 6.78
CA ILE A 114 -10.05 1.57 6.90
C ILE A 114 -9.53 2.13 8.23
N VAL A 115 -9.77 1.43 9.33
CA VAL A 115 -9.38 1.92 10.67
C VAL A 115 -7.86 1.92 10.83
N LEU A 116 -7.17 0.84 10.44
CA LEU A 116 -5.73 0.70 10.68
C LEU A 116 -4.90 1.36 9.58
N LEU A 117 -5.15 1.04 8.31
CA LEU A 117 -4.30 1.56 7.23
C LEU A 117 -4.60 3.04 6.96
N TYR A 118 -5.88 3.39 6.84
CA TYR A 118 -6.26 4.78 6.62
C TYR A 118 -6.26 5.59 7.92
N GLY A 119 -6.92 5.14 8.98
CA GLY A 119 -6.96 5.88 10.25
C GLY A 119 -5.59 5.97 10.90
N ALA A 120 -5.08 4.86 11.42
CA ALA A 120 -3.80 4.85 12.15
C ALA A 120 -2.60 5.20 11.26
N GLY A 121 -2.60 4.78 10.00
CA GLY A 121 -1.55 5.16 9.04
C GLY A 121 -1.47 6.67 8.80
N ASN A 122 -2.60 7.37 8.64
CA ASN A 122 -2.59 8.82 8.50
C ASN A 122 -2.12 9.53 9.77
N VAL A 123 -2.54 9.05 10.95
CA VAL A 123 -2.09 9.60 12.24
C VAL A 123 -0.58 9.42 12.40
N LEU A 124 -0.05 8.24 12.07
CA LEU A 124 1.39 7.97 12.14
C LEU A 124 2.17 8.85 11.17
N ILE A 125 1.68 9.03 9.93
CA ILE A 125 2.29 9.95 8.97
C ILE A 125 2.30 11.38 9.51
N LEU A 126 1.19 11.86 10.07
CA LEU A 126 1.11 13.21 10.64
C LEU A 126 2.09 13.39 11.80
N LEU A 127 2.21 12.38 12.66
CA LEU A 127 3.13 12.38 13.80
C LEU A 127 4.59 12.39 13.32
N VAL A 128 4.96 11.52 12.38
CA VAL A 128 6.30 11.48 11.79
C VAL A 128 6.64 12.80 11.11
N SER A 129 5.72 13.37 10.34
CA SER A 129 5.91 14.68 9.72
C SER A 129 6.11 15.77 10.78
N THR A 130 5.30 15.79 11.83
CA THR A 130 5.41 16.82 12.87
C THR A 130 6.73 16.71 13.63
N LEU A 131 7.16 15.49 13.99
CA LEU A 131 8.45 15.26 14.63
C LEU A 131 9.62 15.63 13.72
N PHE A 132 9.56 15.27 12.43
CA PHE A 132 10.61 15.57 11.46
C PHE A 132 10.83 17.08 11.32
N PHE A 133 9.76 17.85 11.10
CA PHE A 133 9.87 19.30 10.97
C PHE A 133 10.25 19.99 12.29
N SER A 134 9.79 19.48 13.44
CA SER A 134 10.24 19.98 14.74
C SER A 134 11.73 19.73 14.99
N ALA A 135 12.27 18.60 14.51
CA ALA A 135 13.69 18.31 14.58
C ALA A 135 14.52 19.16 13.60
N MET A 136 13.97 19.54 12.45
CA MET A 136 14.63 20.46 11.53
C MET A 136 14.73 21.89 12.10
N ASP A 137 13.67 22.35 12.74
CA ASP A 137 13.64 23.64 13.42
C ASP A 137 14.67 23.69 14.57
N SER A 138 14.81 22.61 15.34
CA SER A 138 15.78 22.54 16.44
C SER A 138 17.25 22.55 15.98
N ILE A 139 17.53 22.19 14.73
CA ILE A 139 18.86 22.31 14.11
C ILE A 139 19.03 23.59 13.27
N GLY A 140 18.07 24.51 13.33
CA GLY A 140 18.13 25.83 12.69
C GLY A 140 17.78 25.85 11.21
N ILE A 141 17.18 24.79 10.66
CA ILE A 141 16.73 24.74 9.27
C ILE A 141 15.32 25.31 9.18
N ASN A 142 15.22 26.59 8.83
CA ASN A 142 13.94 27.27 8.60
C ASN A 142 13.57 27.26 7.11
N LEU A 143 12.50 26.53 6.78
CA LEU A 143 11.89 26.58 5.45
C LEU A 143 10.93 27.77 5.38
N ALA A 144 11.11 28.63 4.38
CA ALA A 144 10.26 29.80 4.15
C ALA A 144 8.76 29.44 4.07
N ASP A 145 8.44 28.28 3.48
CA ASP A 145 7.08 27.73 3.38
C ASP A 145 6.96 26.38 4.11
N ALA A 146 7.21 26.37 5.43
CA ALA A 146 7.17 25.17 6.26
C ALA A 146 5.84 24.39 6.16
N ALA A 147 4.71 25.07 5.98
CA ALA A 147 3.40 24.44 5.80
C ALA A 147 3.30 23.66 4.48
N ALA A 148 3.68 24.28 3.36
CA ALA A 148 3.69 23.63 2.05
C ALA A 148 4.67 22.44 2.03
N ALA A 149 5.85 22.61 2.62
CA ALA A 149 6.84 21.53 2.75
C ALA A 149 6.29 20.36 3.58
N LYS A 150 5.57 20.63 4.67
CA LYS A 150 4.92 19.59 5.49
C LYS A 150 3.86 18.83 4.70
N ASP A 151 3.03 19.53 3.93
CA ASP A 151 1.98 18.90 3.11
C ASP A 151 2.57 18.05 1.99
N THR A 152 3.60 18.55 1.29
CA THR A 152 4.35 17.78 0.29
C THR A 152 4.99 16.54 0.91
N PHE A 153 5.56 16.65 2.11
CA PHE A 153 6.16 15.51 2.82
C PHE A 153 5.11 14.47 3.25
N ILE A 154 3.94 14.91 3.75
CA ILE A 154 2.81 14.02 4.04
C ILE A 154 2.37 13.30 2.76
N PHE A 155 2.29 14.01 1.63
CA PHE A 155 1.90 13.45 0.35
C PHE A 155 2.90 12.41 -0.17
N LEU A 156 4.19 12.66 0.03
CA LEU A 156 5.28 11.71 -0.21
C LEU A 156 5.07 10.44 0.62
N LEU A 157 4.97 10.55 1.94
CA LEU A 157 4.80 9.37 2.80
C LEU A 157 3.54 8.55 2.48
N LYS A 158 2.43 9.21 2.12
CA LYS A 158 1.20 8.53 1.69
C LYS A 158 1.40 7.71 0.41
N ASN A 159 2.06 8.28 -0.59
CA ASN A 159 2.28 7.60 -1.88
C ASN A 159 3.33 6.49 -1.77
N MET A 160 4.31 6.63 -0.88
CA MET A 160 5.31 5.60 -0.59
C MET A 160 4.70 4.41 0.16
N SER A 161 3.89 4.66 1.19
CA SER A 161 3.49 3.61 2.14
C SER A 161 2.04 3.16 1.96
N VAL A 162 1.08 4.07 2.01
CA VAL A 162 -0.36 3.73 2.14
C VAL A 162 -0.87 3.02 0.88
N ILE A 163 -0.54 3.53 -0.30
CA ILE A 163 -1.04 2.98 -1.58
C ILE A 163 -0.46 1.57 -1.83
N PRO A 164 0.87 1.34 -1.75
CA PRO A 164 1.41 0.00 -1.98
C PRO A 164 0.98 -1.02 -0.92
N LEU A 165 0.91 -0.60 0.35
CA LEU A 165 0.40 -1.46 1.43
C LEU A 165 -1.06 -1.84 1.20
N ALA A 166 -1.86 -0.95 0.62
CA ALA A 166 -3.23 -1.26 0.29
C ALA A 166 -3.34 -2.36 -0.76
N ILE A 167 -2.52 -2.30 -1.80
CA ILE A 167 -2.45 -3.34 -2.83
C ILE A 167 -2.07 -4.68 -2.19
N VAL A 168 -1.01 -4.72 -1.37
CA VAL A 168 -0.57 -5.95 -0.69
C VAL A 168 -1.68 -6.50 0.21
N PHE A 169 -2.32 -5.65 0.99
CA PHE A 169 -3.41 -6.05 1.89
C PHE A 169 -4.58 -6.65 1.13
N ILE A 170 -5.05 -5.98 0.08
CA ILE A 170 -6.18 -6.46 -0.74
C ILE A 170 -5.83 -7.81 -1.38
N LEU A 171 -4.64 -7.96 -1.97
CA LEU A 171 -4.24 -9.23 -2.57
C LEU A 171 -4.17 -10.36 -1.54
N LYS A 172 -3.64 -10.10 -0.35
CA LYS A 172 -3.64 -11.09 0.74
C LYS A 172 -5.03 -11.41 1.26
N MET A 173 -5.90 -10.40 1.38
CA MET A 173 -7.31 -10.54 1.74
C MET A 173 -8.05 -11.46 0.76
N LEU A 174 -7.80 -11.28 -0.54
CA LEU A 174 -8.31 -12.14 -1.62
C LEU A 174 -7.65 -13.53 -1.65
N GLY A 175 -6.70 -13.81 -0.77
CA GLY A 175 -6.06 -15.12 -0.66
C GLY A 175 -4.95 -15.37 -1.67
N VAL A 176 -4.38 -14.32 -2.26
CA VAL A 176 -3.19 -14.46 -3.11
C VAL A 176 -2.02 -14.94 -2.26
N LYS A 177 -1.52 -16.13 -2.61
CA LYS A 177 -0.47 -16.88 -1.91
C LYS A 177 0.46 -17.52 -2.94
N PRO A 178 1.63 -18.06 -2.52
CA PRO A 178 2.52 -18.77 -3.43
C PRO A 178 1.75 -19.81 -4.25
N MET A 179 1.82 -19.68 -5.56
CA MET A 179 1.30 -20.71 -6.46
C MET A 179 2.36 -21.78 -6.52
N LYS A 180 2.09 -22.95 -5.93
CA LYS A 180 2.84 -24.14 -6.30
C LYS A 180 2.52 -24.42 -7.76
N ASP A 181 3.55 -24.41 -8.60
CA ASP A 181 3.49 -25.01 -9.93
C ASP A 181 3.24 -26.51 -9.80
#